data_AF-A0A7S1NDD4-F1
#
_entry.id   AF-A0A7S1NDD4-F1
#
_cell.length_a   1.000
_cell.length_b   1.000
_cell.length_c   1.000
_cell.angle_alpha   90.00
_cell.angle_beta   90.00
_cell.angle_gamma   90.00
#
_symmetry.space_group_name_H-M   'P 1'
#
loop_
_entity.id
_entity.type
_entity.pdbx_description
1 polymer ?
#
loop_
_entity_poly.entity_id
_entity_poly.type
_entity_poly.pdbx_seq_one_letter_code
_entity_poly.pdbx_strand_id
1 'polypeptide(L)'
;TFGRDPRSPAPMDRPWTQGDFYSPPSGGNMFGSPGYGGAYTEVTRRSYFSKLQDSCCGVATGVVLFALSFVFLWWNEGRTVYTMRSLEEGREAVREAPCRPVESHNENQLVHISCKLEDLETFHEPDLEVEVRAAFVQRTVEMYQYVEHEQKEERKRYDGSTETIKAYTYTKTWAAYRIPSEHFHVPNTCLGRWIRT
;
A
#
# COMPACT_ATOMS: atom_id res chain seq x y z
N THR A 1 -12.70 57.05 72.71
CA THR A 1 -12.89 56.16 73.88
C THR A 1 -12.76 54.72 73.40
N PHE A 2 -11.77 54.00 73.96
CA PHE A 2 -11.43 52.56 73.79
C PHE A 2 -11.09 52.08 72.35
N GLY A 3 -9.93 51.52 71.98
CA GLY A 3 -8.73 51.07 72.70
C GLY A 3 -8.67 49.54 72.89
N ARG A 4 -8.12 48.78 71.90
CA ARG A 4 -7.05 47.74 72.07
C ARG A 4 -6.80 46.86 70.83
N ASP A 5 -5.52 46.74 70.49
CA ASP A 5 -4.77 45.64 69.81
C ASP A 5 -4.63 44.44 70.81
N PRO A 6 -4.00 43.24 70.57
CA PRO A 6 -3.40 42.60 69.38
C PRO A 6 -3.67 41.07 69.18
N ARG A 7 -3.19 40.52 68.04
CA ARG A 7 -2.51 39.21 67.82
C ARG A 7 -3.01 38.41 66.59
N SER A 8 -2.11 38.19 65.64
CA SER A 8 -2.09 37.09 64.63
C SER A 8 -2.17 35.68 65.30
N PRO A 9 -2.53 34.57 64.61
CA PRO A 9 -2.20 34.24 63.21
C PRO A 9 -3.27 33.45 62.39
N ALA A 10 -3.05 33.30 61.07
CA ALA A 10 -3.56 32.17 60.27
C ALA A 10 -2.84 30.86 60.72
N PRO A 11 -3.22 29.60 60.40
CA PRO A 11 -3.95 29.12 59.21
C PRO A 11 -4.93 27.94 59.46
N MET A 12 -5.64 27.46 58.43
CA MET A 12 -5.68 26.03 58.06
C MET A 12 -6.68 25.77 56.94
N ASP A 13 -6.14 25.25 55.85
CA ASP A 13 -6.81 24.61 54.74
C ASP A 13 -7.83 23.56 55.21
N ARG A 14 -9.05 23.62 54.68
CA ARG A 14 -9.93 22.44 54.61
C ARG A 14 -10.52 22.35 53.21
N PRO A 15 -10.46 21.17 52.55
CA PRO A 15 -10.94 21.01 51.19
C PRO A 15 -12.47 21.13 51.14
N TRP A 16 -12.98 21.62 50.01
CA TRP A 16 -14.40 21.54 49.67
C TRP A 16 -14.83 20.07 49.65
N THR A 17 -15.58 19.65 50.68
CA THR A 17 -16.28 18.36 50.67
C THR A 17 -17.67 18.58 50.08
N GLN A 18 -18.00 17.76 49.09
CA GLN A 18 -19.28 17.69 48.41
C GLN A 18 -20.41 17.31 49.40
N GLY A 19 -21.04 18.32 50.00
CA GLY A 19 -22.09 18.14 51.00
C GLY A 19 -23.14 19.25 51.07
N ASP A 20 -23.06 20.27 50.20
CA ASP A 20 -24.06 21.34 50.16
C ASP A 20 -25.16 21.00 49.15
N PHE A 21 -26.00 20.01 49.50
CA PHE A 21 -27.27 19.81 48.79
C PHE A 21 -28.41 20.35 49.65
N TYR A 22 -28.97 21.45 49.17
CA TYR A 22 -30.13 22.15 49.72
C TYR A 22 -31.35 21.21 49.72
N SER A 23 -31.90 20.91 50.90
CA SER A 23 -33.20 20.23 51.02
C SER A 23 -34.32 21.27 51.06
N PRO A 24 -35.27 21.29 50.11
CA PRO A 24 -36.43 22.16 50.24
C PRO A 24 -37.43 21.58 51.27
N PRO A 25 -38.17 22.43 52.00
CA PRO A 25 -39.08 21.98 53.04
C PRO A 25 -40.38 21.44 52.45
N SER A 26 -40.90 20.38 53.07
CA SER A 26 -42.22 19.81 52.79
C SER A 26 -43.33 20.75 53.27
N GLY A 27 -44.04 21.39 52.35
CA GLY A 27 -45.23 22.21 52.61
C GLY A 27 -46.25 22.04 51.49
N GLY A 28 -47.50 21.74 51.85
CA GLY A 28 -48.56 21.29 50.93
C GLY A 28 -49.25 22.37 50.09
N ASN A 29 -49.71 21.89 48.92
CA ASN A 29 -50.87 22.18 48.08
C ASN A 29 -51.41 23.63 47.87
N MET A 30 -51.53 24.05 46.60
CA MET A 30 -52.79 24.50 45.96
C MET A 30 -52.64 24.89 44.47
N PHE A 31 -53.63 24.46 43.64
CA PHE A 31 -54.05 24.95 42.30
C PHE A 31 -53.19 24.70 41.04
N GLY A 32 -53.75 23.96 40.05
CA GLY A 32 -53.32 23.96 38.63
C GLY A 32 -53.68 22.69 37.81
N SER A 33 -54.32 22.87 36.63
CA SER A 33 -54.89 21.87 35.69
C SER A 33 -53.87 20.98 34.92
N PRO A 34 -54.30 19.94 34.17
CA PRO A 34 -53.47 18.77 33.82
C PRO A 34 -52.63 19.00 32.55
N GLY A 35 -51.31 18.99 32.73
CA GLY A 35 -50.34 18.84 31.64
C GLY A 35 -49.24 17.88 32.09
N TYR A 36 -49.40 16.58 31.83
CA TYR A 36 -48.36 15.59 32.08
C TYR A 36 -47.26 15.68 31.01
N GLY A 37 -46.43 16.73 31.10
CA GLY A 37 -45.09 16.76 30.53
C GLY A 37 -44.09 16.32 31.60
N GLY A 38 -44.15 15.06 32.00
CA GLY A 38 -43.22 14.52 32.99
C GLY A 38 -41.84 14.35 32.37
N ALA A 39 -40.84 15.09 32.86
CA ALA A 39 -39.45 14.77 32.58
C ALA A 39 -39.14 13.41 33.22
N TYR A 40 -39.14 12.33 32.44
CA TYR A 40 -38.69 11.03 32.91
C TYR A 40 -37.17 11.00 32.81
N THR A 41 -36.52 10.79 33.96
CA THR A 41 -35.07 10.58 33.99
C THR A 41 -34.83 9.07 33.97
N GLU A 42 -34.46 8.54 32.81
CA GLU A 42 -34.05 7.14 32.69
C GLU A 42 -32.60 7.01 33.18
N VAL A 43 -32.43 6.54 34.43
CA VAL A 43 -31.09 6.30 34.98
C VAL A 43 -30.65 4.89 34.62
N THR A 44 -30.01 4.73 33.47
CA THR A 44 -29.39 3.46 33.08
C THR A 44 -28.11 3.23 33.89
N ARG A 45 -28.20 2.44 34.97
CA ARG A 45 -27.00 2.01 35.72
C ARG A 45 -26.29 0.91 34.94
N ARG A 46 -25.31 1.29 34.12
CA ARG A 46 -24.35 0.32 33.57
C ARG A 46 -23.41 -0.14 34.68
N SER A 47 -23.36 -1.44 34.94
CA SER A 47 -22.48 -2.01 35.97
C SER A 47 -21.00 -1.83 35.56
N TYR A 48 -20.11 -1.61 36.52
CA TYR A 48 -18.66 -1.53 36.28
C TYR A 48 -18.12 -2.77 35.52
N PHE A 49 -18.78 -3.91 35.70
CA PHE A 49 -18.49 -5.15 35.00
C PHE A 49 -18.75 -5.06 33.48
N SER A 50 -19.84 -4.40 33.04
CA SER A 50 -20.11 -4.19 31.61
C SER A 50 -19.04 -3.32 30.93
N LYS A 51 -18.51 -2.30 31.62
CA LYS A 51 -17.40 -1.47 31.11
C LYS A 51 -16.07 -2.22 31.05
N LEU A 52 -15.81 -3.10 32.01
CA LEU A 52 -14.63 -3.97 32.00
C LEU A 52 -14.71 -5.01 30.88
N GLN A 53 -15.90 -5.59 30.66
CA GLN A 53 -16.14 -6.55 29.57
C GLN A 53 -15.96 -5.90 28.19
N ASP A 54 -16.53 -4.70 27.98
CA ASP A 54 -16.35 -3.93 26.74
C ASP A 54 -14.87 -3.56 26.50
N SER A 55 -14.13 -3.22 27.56
CA SER A 55 -12.70 -2.90 27.50
C SER A 55 -11.83 -4.12 27.16
N CYS A 56 -12.12 -5.28 27.75
CA CYS A 56 -11.42 -6.53 27.43
C CYS A 56 -11.61 -6.96 25.97
N CYS A 57 -12.82 -6.76 25.41
CA CYS A 57 -13.06 -6.98 23.98
C CYS A 57 -12.24 -6.02 23.10
N GLY A 58 -12.06 -4.77 23.53
CA GLY A 58 -11.19 -3.80 22.85
C GLY A 58 -9.71 -4.23 22.84
N VAL A 59 -9.21 -4.75 23.96
CA VAL A 59 -7.82 -5.26 24.06
C VAL A 59 -7.61 -6.47 23.17
N ALA A 60 -8.53 -7.44 23.18
CA ALA A 60 -8.45 -8.61 22.31
C ALA A 60 -8.46 -8.21 20.82
N THR A 61 -9.32 -7.26 20.45
CA THR A 61 -9.36 -6.70 19.09
C THR A 61 -8.05 -6.01 18.73
N GLY A 62 -7.46 -5.24 19.65
CA GLY A 62 -6.16 -4.60 19.46
C GLY A 62 -5.02 -5.60 19.23
N VAL A 63 -4.99 -6.70 19.98
CA VAL A 63 -4.00 -7.79 19.81
C VAL A 63 -4.15 -8.45 18.44
N VAL A 64 -5.38 -8.71 18.00
CA VAL A 64 -5.65 -9.28 16.66
C VAL A 64 -5.19 -8.32 15.56
N LEU A 65 -5.54 -7.03 15.65
CA LEU A 65 -5.11 -6.03 14.68
C LEU A 65 -3.59 -5.87 14.66
N PHE A 66 -2.93 -5.94 15.82
CA PHE A 66 -1.48 -5.91 15.92
C PHE A 66 -0.84 -7.12 15.22
N ALA A 67 -1.35 -8.33 15.45
CA ALA A 67 -0.85 -9.52 14.74
C ALA A 67 -1.07 -9.43 13.23
N LEU A 68 -2.25 -8.96 12.78
CA LEU A 68 -2.55 -8.76 11.37
C LEU A 68 -1.66 -7.70 10.72
N SER A 69 -1.21 -6.69 11.48
CA SER A 69 -0.31 -5.66 10.97
C SER A 69 1.03 -6.25 10.50
N PHE A 70 1.58 -7.24 11.20
CA PHE A 70 2.80 -7.94 10.76
C PHE A 70 2.58 -8.77 9.51
N VAL A 71 1.41 -9.40 9.35
CA VAL A 71 1.08 -10.14 8.12
C VAL A 71 0.99 -9.19 6.94
N PHE A 72 0.33 -8.03 7.10
CA PHE A 72 0.25 -6.99 6.07
C PHE A 72 1.63 -6.40 5.74
N LEU A 73 2.44 -6.10 6.74
CA LEU A 73 3.82 -5.62 6.55
C LEU A 73 4.66 -6.68 5.85
N TRP A 74 4.58 -7.95 6.24
CA TRP A 74 5.30 -9.05 5.57
C TRP A 74 4.86 -9.22 4.11
N TRP A 75 3.55 -9.12 3.83
CA TRP A 75 3.04 -9.15 2.45
C TRP A 75 3.60 -8.00 1.60
N ASN A 76 3.79 -6.83 2.21
CA ASN A 76 4.34 -5.65 1.55
C ASN A 76 5.88 -5.73 1.40
N GLU A 77 6.59 -5.98 2.49
CA GLU A 77 8.06 -6.05 2.58
C GLU A 77 8.65 -7.29 1.92
N GLY A 78 7.87 -8.36 1.75
CA GLY A 78 8.29 -9.57 1.06
C GLY A 78 8.86 -9.27 -0.33
N ARG A 79 8.35 -8.24 -1.01
CA ARG A 79 8.86 -7.78 -2.31
C ARG A 79 10.31 -7.27 -2.26
N THR A 80 10.74 -6.69 -1.13
CA THR A 80 12.08 -6.09 -0.97
C THR A 80 13.15 -7.16 -0.79
N VAL A 81 12.86 -8.23 -0.04
CA VAL A 81 13.83 -9.32 0.22
C VAL A 81 14.14 -10.11 -1.06
N TYR A 82 13.13 -10.38 -1.90
CA TYR A 82 13.35 -11.00 -3.21
C TYR A 82 14.19 -10.11 -4.13
N THR A 83 13.99 -8.79 -4.06
CA THR A 83 14.75 -7.83 -4.87
C THR A 83 16.23 -7.78 -4.45
N MET A 84 16.52 -7.84 -3.15
CA MET A 84 17.92 -7.83 -2.68
C MET A 84 18.68 -9.09 -3.08
N ARG A 85 18.05 -10.27 -2.98
CA ARG A 85 18.69 -11.53 -3.40
C ARG A 85 18.94 -11.58 -4.91
N SER A 86 17.97 -11.14 -5.72
CA SER A 86 18.15 -11.12 -7.17
C SER A 86 19.20 -10.10 -7.62
N LEU A 87 19.40 -9.01 -6.88
CA LEU A 87 20.48 -8.06 -7.12
C LEU A 87 21.85 -8.65 -6.80
N GLU A 88 21.99 -9.43 -5.72
CA GLU A 88 23.26 -10.08 -5.38
C GLU A 88 23.60 -11.19 -6.39
N GLU A 89 22.64 -12.05 -6.72
CA GLU A 89 22.79 -13.07 -7.78
C GLU A 89 23.12 -12.43 -9.14
N GLY A 90 22.47 -11.30 -9.45
CA GLY A 90 22.79 -10.51 -10.63
C GLY A 90 24.22 -9.97 -10.59
N ARG A 91 24.67 -9.42 -9.46
CA ARG A 91 26.02 -8.86 -9.31
C ARG A 91 27.11 -9.89 -9.51
N GLU A 92 26.93 -11.10 -9.01
CA GLU A 92 27.89 -12.19 -9.21
C GLU A 92 27.90 -12.72 -10.65
N ALA A 93 26.78 -12.61 -11.37
CA ALA A 93 26.65 -13.05 -12.76
C ALA A 93 27.06 -12.00 -13.81
N VAL A 94 27.25 -10.74 -13.41
CA VAL A 94 27.63 -9.65 -14.33
C VAL A 94 29.04 -9.86 -14.89
N ARG A 95 29.16 -9.72 -16.21
CA ARG A 95 30.45 -9.58 -16.89
C ARG A 95 30.63 -8.17 -17.44
N GLU A 96 31.82 -7.61 -17.28
CA GLU A 96 32.16 -6.36 -17.96
C GLU A 96 32.43 -6.63 -19.43
N ALA A 97 31.82 -5.83 -20.31
CA ALA A 97 32.01 -5.91 -21.75
C ALA A 97 32.40 -4.54 -22.33
N PRO A 98 33.22 -4.51 -23.39
CA PRO A 98 33.60 -3.26 -24.05
C PRO A 98 32.37 -2.60 -24.70
N CYS A 99 32.40 -1.28 -24.81
CA CYS A 99 31.32 -0.50 -25.42
C CYS A 99 31.03 -0.91 -26.87
N ARG A 100 32.08 -1.14 -27.66
CA ARG A 100 32.05 -1.61 -29.05
C ARG A 100 33.35 -2.37 -29.37
N PRO A 101 33.32 -3.36 -30.28
CA PRO A 101 32.13 -3.94 -30.92
C PRO A 101 31.34 -4.84 -29.96
N VAL A 102 30.10 -5.19 -30.31
CA VAL A 102 29.32 -6.18 -29.56
C VAL A 102 29.90 -7.57 -29.84
N GLU A 103 30.32 -8.26 -28.78
CA GLU A 103 31.00 -9.56 -28.90
C GLU A 103 30.00 -10.72 -28.71
N SER A 104 29.94 -11.65 -29.68
CA SER A 104 28.97 -12.76 -29.67
C SER A 104 29.17 -13.75 -28.52
N HIS A 105 30.35 -13.81 -27.91
CA HIS A 105 30.59 -14.70 -26.77
C HIS A 105 29.88 -14.26 -25.48
N ASN A 106 29.35 -13.03 -25.45
CA ASN A 106 28.54 -12.49 -24.35
C ASN A 106 27.05 -12.85 -24.48
N GLU A 107 26.66 -13.62 -25.51
CA GLU A 107 25.29 -14.08 -25.66
C GLU A 107 24.80 -14.87 -24.45
N ASN A 108 23.57 -14.59 -24.02
CA ASN A 108 22.92 -15.17 -22.83
C ASN A 108 23.61 -14.86 -21.50
N GLN A 109 24.50 -13.86 -21.45
CA GLN A 109 25.15 -13.42 -20.23
C GLN A 109 24.60 -12.07 -19.79
N LEU A 110 24.59 -11.85 -18.47
CA LEU A 110 24.33 -10.53 -17.92
C LEU A 110 25.60 -9.70 -18.10
N VAL A 111 25.53 -8.66 -18.92
CA VAL A 111 26.67 -7.79 -19.20
C VAL A 111 26.47 -6.39 -18.65
N HIS A 112 27.54 -5.81 -18.14
CA HIS A 112 27.66 -4.41 -17.80
C HIS A 112 28.61 -3.74 -18.78
N ILE A 113 28.16 -2.66 -19.39
CA ILE A 113 28.92 -1.92 -20.40
C ILE A 113 29.13 -0.51 -19.89
N SER A 114 30.37 -0.05 -19.93
CA SER A 114 30.74 1.34 -19.64
C SER A 114 31.36 1.97 -20.88
N CYS A 115 30.88 3.16 -21.25
CA CYS A 115 31.32 3.89 -22.42
C CYS A 115 31.74 5.30 -22.00
N LYS A 116 32.85 5.79 -22.56
CA LYS A 116 33.20 7.20 -22.44
C LYS A 116 32.31 8.01 -23.37
N LEU A 117 31.76 9.10 -22.85
CA LEU A 117 30.95 10.04 -23.62
C LEU A 117 31.88 11.10 -24.22
N GLU A 118 32.11 11.03 -25.53
CA GLU A 118 32.95 11.94 -26.30
C GLU A 118 32.12 12.57 -27.44
N ASP A 119 32.61 13.65 -28.05
CA ASP A 119 32.02 14.32 -29.23
C ASP A 119 30.54 14.76 -29.08
N LEU A 120 30.23 15.45 -27.97
CA LEU A 120 28.90 16.00 -27.73
C LEU A 120 28.49 17.01 -28.81
N GLU A 121 27.33 16.76 -29.42
CA GLU A 121 26.71 17.69 -30.37
C GLU A 121 26.20 18.94 -29.64
N THR A 122 26.17 20.07 -30.35
CA THR A 122 25.58 21.30 -29.81
C THR A 122 24.10 21.29 -30.15
N PHE A 123 23.25 21.22 -29.13
CA PHE A 123 21.82 21.40 -29.29
C PHE A 123 21.53 22.89 -29.47
N HIS A 124 20.91 23.24 -30.59
CA HIS A 124 20.46 24.58 -30.91
C HIS A 124 18.95 24.56 -31.10
N GLU A 125 18.23 25.30 -30.25
CA GLU A 125 16.79 25.51 -30.37
C GLU A 125 16.53 26.96 -30.82
N PRO A 126 16.25 27.20 -32.12
CA PRO A 126 16.16 28.55 -32.68
C PRO A 126 15.11 29.43 -32.00
N ASP A 127 13.99 28.84 -31.59
CA ASP A 127 12.86 29.56 -30.98
C ASP A 127 13.12 29.98 -29.52
N LEU A 128 14.12 29.38 -28.87
CA LEU A 128 14.51 29.68 -27.49
C LEU A 128 15.84 30.47 -27.40
N GLU A 129 16.55 30.68 -28.52
CA GLU A 129 17.91 31.26 -28.58
C GLU A 129 18.89 30.55 -27.61
N VAL A 130 18.69 29.25 -27.38
CA VAL A 130 19.52 28.44 -26.47
C VAL A 130 20.44 27.54 -27.28
N GLU A 131 21.75 27.68 -27.05
CA GLU A 131 22.80 26.78 -27.54
C GLU A 131 23.47 26.09 -26.35
N VAL A 132 23.41 24.75 -26.30
CA VAL A 132 24.02 23.97 -25.23
C VAL A 132 24.73 22.75 -25.80
N ARG A 133 25.98 22.55 -25.40
CA ARG A 133 26.67 21.26 -25.55
C ARG A 133 26.21 20.31 -24.46
N ALA A 134 25.29 19.42 -24.79
CA ALA A 134 24.70 18.48 -23.84
C ALA A 134 24.45 17.12 -24.48
N ALA A 135 24.38 16.08 -23.64
CA ALA A 135 23.80 14.80 -24.01
C ALA A 135 22.46 14.64 -23.29
N PHE A 136 21.49 14.08 -23.99
CA PHE A 136 20.29 13.55 -23.37
C PHE A 136 20.43 12.03 -23.24
N VAL A 137 20.01 11.50 -22.10
CA VAL A 137 19.99 10.05 -21.86
C VAL A 137 18.56 9.56 -22.08
N GLN A 138 18.34 8.84 -23.17
CA GLN A 138 17.10 8.10 -23.38
C GLN A 138 17.35 6.62 -23.08
N ARG A 139 16.66 6.10 -22.07
CA ARG A 139 16.74 4.69 -21.70
C ARG A 139 15.51 3.96 -22.23
N THR A 140 15.72 3.03 -23.15
CA THR A 140 14.70 2.05 -23.56
C THR A 140 14.95 0.75 -22.80
N VAL A 141 13.94 0.25 -22.09
CA VAL A 141 14.00 -1.05 -21.40
C VAL A 141 13.00 -1.97 -22.05
N GLU A 142 13.47 -3.13 -22.49
CA GLU A 142 12.65 -4.15 -23.14
C GLU A 142 12.96 -5.52 -22.57
N MET A 143 11.99 -6.41 -22.64
CA MET A 143 12.10 -7.80 -22.24
C MET A 143 12.02 -8.69 -23.47
N TYR A 144 13.01 -9.57 -23.64
CA TYR A 144 12.98 -10.59 -24.68
C TYR A 144 12.15 -11.78 -24.20
N GLN A 145 10.93 -11.90 -24.73
CA GLN A 145 9.93 -12.84 -24.22
C GLN A 145 9.09 -13.45 -25.35
N TYR A 146 8.40 -14.54 -25.06
CA TYR A 146 7.47 -15.15 -26.01
C TYR A 146 6.18 -14.33 -26.13
N VAL A 147 5.66 -14.25 -27.35
CA VAL A 147 4.30 -13.80 -27.67
C VAL A 147 3.55 -14.92 -28.38
N GLU A 148 2.31 -15.16 -27.97
CA GLU A 148 1.37 -16.09 -28.63
C GLU A 148 0.57 -15.34 -29.71
N HIS A 149 0.49 -15.93 -30.89
CA HIS A 149 -0.37 -15.48 -31.99
C HIS A 149 -1.47 -16.51 -32.23
N GLU A 150 -2.72 -16.08 -32.17
CA GLU A 150 -3.90 -16.90 -32.46
C GLU A 150 -4.37 -16.67 -33.90
N GLN A 151 -4.45 -17.75 -34.68
CA GLN A 151 -5.09 -17.78 -36.00
C GLN A 151 -6.39 -18.57 -35.90
N LYS A 152 -7.46 -18.04 -36.48
CA LYS A 152 -8.80 -18.66 -36.48
C LYS A 152 -9.23 -18.92 -37.91
N GLU A 153 -9.64 -20.15 -38.20
CA GLU A 153 -10.21 -20.56 -39.47
C GLU A 153 -11.56 -21.24 -39.21
N GLU A 154 -12.60 -20.83 -39.94
CA GLU A 154 -13.92 -21.45 -39.86
C GLU A 154 -14.19 -22.28 -41.10
N ARG A 155 -14.44 -23.57 -40.90
CA ARG A 155 -14.75 -24.52 -41.96
C ARG A 155 -16.18 -25.02 -41.83
N LYS A 156 -16.99 -24.79 -42.85
CA LYS A 156 -18.32 -25.40 -42.93
C LYS A 156 -18.22 -26.87 -43.29
N ARG A 157 -18.89 -27.71 -42.51
CA ARG A 157 -19.00 -29.15 -42.78
C ARG A 157 -20.23 -29.43 -43.63
N TYR A 158 -20.20 -30.59 -44.29
CA TYR A 158 -21.25 -31.04 -45.20
C TYR A 158 -22.61 -31.23 -44.50
N ASP A 159 -22.60 -31.45 -43.18
CA ASP A 159 -23.79 -31.56 -42.33
C ASP A 159 -24.42 -30.22 -41.92
N GLY A 160 -23.88 -29.10 -42.43
CA GLY A 160 -24.34 -27.75 -42.09
C GLY A 160 -23.76 -27.20 -40.77
N SER A 161 -22.97 -27.99 -40.04
CA SER A 161 -22.25 -27.51 -38.85
C SER A 161 -21.02 -26.69 -39.24
N THR A 162 -20.62 -25.76 -38.37
CA THR A 162 -19.38 -24.97 -38.55
C THR A 162 -18.33 -25.48 -37.58
N GLU A 163 -17.13 -25.74 -38.09
CA GLU A 163 -15.96 -26.15 -37.33
C GLU A 163 -14.99 -24.96 -37.26
N THR A 164 -14.68 -24.50 -36.04
CA THR A 164 -13.68 -23.45 -35.82
C THR A 164 -12.35 -24.11 -35.47
N ILE A 165 -11.38 -23.97 -36.37
CA ILE A 165 -9.99 -24.39 -36.20
C ILE A 165 -9.22 -23.20 -35.64
N LYS A 166 -8.55 -23.41 -34.50
CA LYS A 166 -7.66 -22.43 -33.89
C LYS A 166 -6.24 -22.93 -33.93
N ALA A 167 -5.34 -22.17 -34.53
CA ALA A 167 -3.91 -22.43 -34.54
C ALA A 167 -3.18 -21.38 -33.71
N TYR A 168 -2.35 -21.83 -32.76
CA TYR A 168 -1.55 -20.96 -31.90
C TYR A 168 -0.08 -21.09 -32.27
N THR A 169 0.60 -19.97 -32.50
CA THR A 169 2.04 -19.94 -32.80
C THR A 169 2.76 -19.06 -31.79
N TYR A 170 4.04 -19.34 -31.52
CA TYR A 170 4.82 -18.65 -30.49
C TYR A 170 6.11 -18.11 -31.10
N THR A 171 6.40 -16.84 -30.85
CA THR A 171 7.63 -16.18 -31.34
C THR A 171 8.27 -15.39 -30.22
N LYS A 172 9.61 -15.25 -30.21
CA LYS A 172 10.29 -14.38 -29.26
C LYS A 172 10.40 -12.97 -29.82
N THR A 173 10.04 -11.98 -29.02
CA THR A 173 10.14 -10.56 -29.38
C THR A 173 10.64 -9.75 -28.20
N TRP A 174 11.28 -8.62 -28.50
CA TRP A 174 11.49 -7.55 -27.53
C TRP A 174 10.17 -6.82 -27.31
N ALA A 175 9.85 -6.52 -26.05
CA ALA A 175 8.67 -5.76 -25.68
C ALA A 175 8.94 -4.92 -24.44
N ALA A 176 8.47 -3.67 -24.43
CA ALA A 176 8.64 -2.75 -23.30
C ALA A 176 7.81 -3.11 -22.04
N TYR A 177 6.93 -4.11 -22.12
CA TYR A 177 6.05 -4.54 -21.04
C TYR A 177 6.03 -6.06 -20.89
N ARG A 178 5.62 -6.55 -19.71
CA ARG A 178 5.45 -7.99 -19.45
C ARG A 178 4.27 -8.55 -20.26
N ILE A 179 4.52 -9.57 -21.07
CA ILE A 179 3.46 -10.36 -21.70
C ILE A 179 3.04 -11.46 -20.71
N PRO A 180 1.74 -11.53 -20.34
CA PRO A 180 1.26 -12.49 -19.35
C PRO A 180 1.19 -13.90 -19.96
N SER A 181 2.31 -14.62 -19.93
CA SER A 181 2.41 -16.00 -20.45
C SER A 181 1.57 -17.01 -19.67
N GLU A 182 1.04 -16.64 -18.51
CA GLU A 182 0.11 -17.44 -17.69
C GLU A 182 -1.20 -17.75 -18.42
N HIS A 183 -1.53 -16.96 -19.45
CA HIS A 183 -2.74 -17.12 -20.25
C HIS A 183 -2.49 -17.79 -21.61
N PHE A 184 -1.27 -18.29 -21.87
CA PHE A 184 -0.96 -18.97 -23.12
C PHE A 184 -1.67 -20.34 -23.17
N HIS A 185 -2.15 -20.70 -24.37
CA HIS A 185 -2.94 -21.90 -24.61
C HIS A 185 -2.10 -23.18 -24.51
N VAL A 186 -0.82 -23.12 -24.87
CA VAL A 186 0.15 -24.19 -24.59
C VAL A 186 0.96 -23.76 -23.37
N PRO A 187 0.82 -24.46 -22.23
CA PRO A 187 1.53 -24.09 -21.03
C PRO A 187 3.04 -24.26 -21.19
N ASN A 188 3.74 -23.50 -20.36
CA ASN A 188 5.16 -23.20 -20.25
C ASN A 188 6.08 -24.45 -20.19
N THR A 189 5.52 -25.66 -20.15
CA THR A 189 6.25 -26.93 -20.08
C THR A 189 6.96 -27.28 -21.38
N CYS A 190 6.46 -26.83 -22.54
CA CYS A 190 7.09 -27.10 -23.84
C CYS A 190 8.05 -25.99 -24.31
N LEU A 191 7.95 -24.78 -23.73
CA LEU A 191 8.72 -23.59 -24.13
C LEU A 191 9.88 -23.23 -23.18
N GLY A 192 10.18 -24.12 -22.23
CA GLY A 192 11.13 -23.87 -21.15
C GLY A 192 10.44 -23.24 -19.94
N ARG A 193 10.61 -23.87 -18.78
CA ARG A 193 10.06 -23.43 -17.50
C ARG A 193 10.73 -22.11 -17.09
N TRP A 194 10.05 -20.98 -17.29
CA TRP A 194 10.47 -19.69 -16.72
C TRP A 194 9.52 -19.23 -15.61
N ILE A 195 10.12 -18.44 -14.72
CA ILE A 195 9.74 -18.05 -13.36
C ILE A 195 8.25 -17.66 -13.28
N ARG A 196 7.49 -18.38 -12.44
CA ARG A 196 6.25 -17.84 -11.85
C ARG A 196 6.70 -16.75 -10.88
N THR A 197 6.54 -15.49 -11.25
CA THR A 197 6.60 -14.35 -10.31
C THR A 197 5.24 -14.12 -9.71
#